data_AF-A0A963WNZ1-F1
#
_entry.id   AF-A0A963WNZ1-F1
#
_cell.length_a   1.000
_cell.length_b   1.000
_cell.length_c   1.000
_cell.angle_alpha   90.00
_cell.angle_beta   90.00
_cell.angle_gamma   90.00
#
_symmetry.space_group_name_H-M   'P 1'
#
loop_
_entity.id
_entity.type
_entity.pdbx_description
1 polymer ?
#
loop_
_entity_poly.entity_id
_entity_poly.type
_entity_poly.pdbx_seq_one_letter_code
_entity_poly.pdbx_strand_id
1 'polypeptide(L)'
;MDATFFLKNRTALIRTFYSTGAQGFVDLKAKIETGQPPFDHPPYSEDPEPPYLSEWMDAETALDILGMAALSMLSDSLKLYLNTLADRVIGFSFDNPKDAFRKGFVPAYFAALGEILATDWSDCPVDRGLIEQIVLVRNHGQHGVHLTTFSVTLHAKMLEKHPQPYFVSEEELSALTAGDGSLGSFLMPTIRVTAAGLQHAVDEVEALANWIEARLDRAHAWRIRQRSERESDA
;
A
#
# COMPACT_ATOMS: atom_id res chain seq x y z
N MET A 1 -17.17 2.18 -19.58
CA MET A 1 -16.24 3.03 -18.79
C MET A 1 -14.89 2.36 -18.80
N ASP A 2 -13.81 3.10 -19.04
CA ASP A 2 -12.46 2.55 -19.05
C ASP A 2 -11.86 2.64 -17.62
N ALA A 3 -12.06 1.59 -16.83
CA ALA A 3 -11.64 1.57 -15.43
C ALA A 3 -10.10 1.61 -15.28
N THR A 4 -9.37 0.94 -16.19
CA THR A 4 -7.91 0.86 -16.18
C THR A 4 -7.29 2.21 -16.48
N PHE A 5 -7.80 2.94 -17.48
CA PHE A 5 -7.36 4.30 -17.79
C PHE A 5 -7.52 5.23 -16.58
N PHE A 6 -8.68 5.23 -15.92
CA PHE A 6 -8.89 6.09 -14.76
C PHE A 6 -8.05 5.69 -13.56
N LEU A 7 -7.79 4.39 -13.35
CA LEU A 7 -6.84 3.94 -12.33
C LEU A 7 -5.43 4.49 -12.62
N LYS A 8 -4.94 4.34 -13.86
CA LYS A 8 -3.62 4.85 -14.29
C LYS A 8 -3.48 6.36 -14.14
N ASN A 9 -4.54 7.11 -14.42
CA ASN A 9 -4.54 8.56 -14.19
C ASN A 9 -4.37 8.88 -12.70
N ARG A 10 -5.07 8.16 -11.82
CA ARG A 10 -4.95 8.35 -10.36
C ARG A 10 -3.57 7.93 -9.84
N THR A 11 -3.01 6.84 -10.34
CA THR A 11 -1.67 6.37 -9.94
C THR A 11 -0.57 7.30 -10.42
N ALA A 12 -0.69 7.87 -11.63
CA ALA A 12 0.24 8.91 -12.11
C ALA A 12 0.25 10.15 -11.21
N LEU A 13 -0.92 10.56 -10.70
CA LEU A 13 -1.02 11.63 -9.72
C LEU A 13 -0.34 11.26 -8.39
N ILE A 14 -0.52 10.03 -7.90
CA ILE A 14 0.11 9.55 -6.66
C ILE A 14 1.64 9.58 -6.77
N ARG A 15 2.20 9.11 -7.89
CA ARG A 15 3.65 9.17 -8.15
C ARG A 15 4.16 10.61 -8.10
N THR A 16 3.50 11.49 -8.84
CA THR A 16 3.86 12.92 -8.90
C THR A 16 3.76 13.58 -7.53
N PHE A 17 2.70 13.28 -6.77
CA PHE A 17 2.46 13.81 -5.44
C PHE A 17 3.60 13.44 -4.48
N TYR A 18 3.95 12.16 -4.42
CA TYR A 18 5.04 11.69 -3.56
C TYR A 18 6.39 12.24 -4.01
N SER A 19 6.74 12.11 -5.30
CA SER A 19 8.07 12.53 -5.79
C SER A 19 8.30 14.03 -5.61
N THR A 20 7.28 14.84 -5.91
CA THR A 20 7.37 16.30 -5.77
C THR A 20 7.39 16.71 -4.30
N GLY A 21 6.57 16.08 -3.46
CA GLY A 21 6.51 16.37 -2.03
C GLY A 21 7.77 15.96 -1.28
N ALA A 22 8.42 14.86 -1.69
CA ALA A 22 9.59 14.31 -1.01
C ALA A 22 10.86 15.13 -1.28
N GLN A 23 10.96 15.78 -2.43
CA GLN A 23 12.21 16.42 -2.91
C GLN A 23 12.85 17.34 -1.86
N GLY A 24 12.06 18.25 -1.27
CA GLY A 24 12.57 19.21 -0.29
C GLY A 24 13.12 18.54 0.98
N PHE A 25 12.45 17.49 1.46
CA PHE A 25 12.89 16.76 2.65
C PHE A 25 14.12 15.89 2.38
N VAL A 26 14.16 15.23 1.22
CA VAL A 26 15.33 14.45 0.78
C VAL A 26 16.55 15.35 0.62
N ASP A 27 16.40 16.49 -0.05
CA ASP A 27 17.49 17.45 -0.24
C ASP A 27 17.96 18.05 1.08
N LEU A 28 17.04 18.35 2.01
CA LEU A 28 17.37 18.84 3.34
C LEU A 28 18.23 17.83 4.09
N LYS A 29 17.80 16.57 4.18
CA LYS A 29 18.54 15.50 4.85
C LYS A 29 19.94 15.33 4.26
N ALA A 30 20.02 15.26 2.93
CA ALA A 30 21.30 15.12 2.23
C ALA A 30 22.26 16.29 2.51
N LYS A 31 21.76 17.53 2.56
CA LYS A 31 22.58 18.71 2.86
C LYS A 31 23.08 18.72 4.32
N ILE A 32 22.25 18.29 5.27
CA ILE A 32 22.68 18.12 6.67
C ILE A 32 23.78 17.06 6.76
N GLU A 33 23.55 15.88 6.19
CA GLU A 33 24.49 14.74 6.23
C GLU A 33 25.84 15.07 5.57
N THR A 34 25.83 15.89 4.52
CA THR A 34 27.04 16.27 3.77
C THR A 34 27.64 17.61 4.20
N GLY A 35 27.04 18.31 5.17
CA GLY A 35 27.49 19.63 5.63
C GLY A 35 27.50 20.69 4.53
N GLN A 36 26.47 20.71 3.67
CA GLN A 36 26.30 21.71 2.62
C GLN A 36 25.52 22.93 3.11
N PRO A 37 25.70 24.13 2.49
CA PRO A 37 24.92 25.31 2.84
C PRO A 37 23.41 25.07 2.85
N PRO A 38 22.67 25.56 3.87
CA PRO A 38 23.11 26.44 4.97
C PRO A 38 23.63 25.71 6.23
N PHE A 39 23.92 24.41 6.16
CA PHE A 39 24.29 23.56 7.31
C PHE A 39 25.82 23.36 7.46
N ASP A 40 26.62 24.02 6.63
CA ASP A 40 28.10 23.98 6.63
C ASP A 40 28.74 24.73 7.80
N HIS A 41 27.96 25.57 8.50
CA HIS A 41 28.39 26.37 9.64
C HIS A 41 27.42 26.24 10.82
N PRO A 42 27.43 25.09 11.52
CA PRO A 42 26.55 24.90 12.67
C PRO A 42 26.89 25.88 13.80
N PRO A 43 25.88 26.38 14.55
CA PRO A 43 26.12 27.17 15.74
C PRO A 43 26.90 26.34 16.78
N TYR A 44 27.75 27.00 17.57
CA TYR A 44 28.44 26.35 18.68
C TYR A 44 27.40 25.77 19.66
N SER A 45 27.57 24.50 20.01
CA SER A 45 26.76 23.80 20.99
C SER A 45 27.67 22.98 21.91
N GLU A 46 27.36 22.95 23.20
CA GLU A 46 27.99 22.03 24.16
C GLU A 46 27.23 20.69 24.26
N ASP A 47 26.10 20.58 23.57
CA ASP A 47 25.33 19.35 23.46
C ASP A 47 26.11 18.30 22.64
N PRO A 48 26.27 17.06 23.13
CA PRO A 48 26.89 15.99 22.35
C PRO A 48 26.07 15.56 21.11
N GLU A 49 24.81 15.99 20.98
CA GLU A 49 23.99 15.69 19.81
C GLU A 49 24.51 16.31 18.50
N PRO A 50 24.36 15.62 17.36
CA PRO A 50 24.69 16.18 16.07
C PRO A 50 23.94 17.50 15.80
N PRO A 51 24.59 18.53 15.22
CA PRO A 51 23.89 19.72 14.78
C PRO A 51 22.77 19.38 13.80
N TYR A 52 21.64 20.08 13.94
CA TYR A 52 20.45 19.92 13.08
C TYR A 52 19.78 18.53 13.13
N LEU A 53 20.02 17.74 14.20
CA LEU A 53 19.38 16.44 14.38
C LEU A 53 17.84 16.55 14.34
N SER A 54 17.26 17.55 15.00
CA SER A 54 15.82 17.79 15.02
C SER A 54 15.26 18.02 13.62
N GLU A 55 15.89 18.87 12.82
CA GLU A 55 15.48 19.16 11.44
C GLU A 55 15.56 17.92 10.54
N TRP A 56 16.60 17.10 10.74
CA TRP A 56 16.74 15.83 10.04
C TRP A 56 15.61 14.85 10.43
N MET A 57 15.29 14.74 11.73
CA MET A 57 14.23 13.89 12.24
C MET A 57 12.84 14.35 11.80
N ASP A 58 12.61 15.66 11.76
CA ASP A 58 11.37 16.25 11.25
C ASP A 58 11.20 15.95 9.76
N ALA A 59 12.28 16.03 8.98
CA ALA A 59 12.25 15.68 7.56
C ALA A 59 11.99 14.18 7.33
N GLU A 60 12.60 13.29 8.14
CA GLU A 60 12.30 11.86 8.11
C GLU A 60 10.82 11.60 8.42
N THR A 61 10.29 12.23 9.48
CA THR A 61 8.89 12.11 9.89
C THR A 61 7.94 12.61 8.79
N ALA A 62 8.29 13.73 8.14
CA ALA A 62 7.51 14.26 7.03
C ALA A 62 7.47 13.30 5.84
N LEU A 63 8.58 12.60 5.54
CA LEU A 63 8.63 11.58 4.50
C LEU A 63 7.75 10.36 4.84
N ASP A 64 7.76 9.91 6.09
CA ASP A 64 6.88 8.83 6.56
C ASP A 64 5.39 9.19 6.40
N ILE A 65 5.01 10.41 6.83
CA ILE A 65 3.64 10.92 6.68
C ILE A 65 3.25 11.00 5.20
N LEU A 66 4.15 11.54 4.35
CA LEU A 66 3.91 11.66 2.91
C LEU A 66 3.73 10.28 2.25
N GLY A 67 4.55 9.31 2.63
CA GLY A 67 4.46 7.93 2.15
C GLY A 67 3.15 7.27 2.55
N MET A 68 2.73 7.43 3.81
CA MET A 68 1.45 6.91 4.28
C MET A 68 0.25 7.58 3.59
N ALA A 69 0.32 8.89 3.34
CA ALA A 69 -0.70 9.60 2.58
C ALA A 69 -0.82 9.08 1.14
N ALA A 70 0.32 8.89 0.46
CA ALA A 70 0.37 8.35 -0.90
C ALA A 70 -0.16 6.90 -0.98
N LEU A 71 0.22 6.05 -0.02
CA LEU A 71 -0.29 4.68 0.09
C LEU A 71 -1.79 4.66 0.36
N SER A 72 -2.30 5.62 1.15
CA SER A 72 -3.74 5.77 1.39
C SER A 72 -4.50 6.09 0.11
N MET A 73 -3.98 7.03 -0.69
CA MET A 73 -4.54 7.35 -2.01
C MET A 73 -4.51 6.14 -2.96
N LEU A 74 -3.47 5.30 -2.90
CA LEU A 74 -3.36 4.08 -3.70
C LEU A 74 -4.41 3.05 -3.29
N SER A 75 -4.55 2.76 -2.01
CA SER A 75 -5.58 1.86 -1.46
C SER A 75 -6.99 2.30 -1.87
N ASP A 76 -7.27 3.60 -1.80
CA ASP A 76 -8.59 4.14 -2.21
C ASP A 76 -8.81 4.04 -3.71
N SER A 77 -7.77 4.27 -4.51
CA SER A 77 -7.84 4.13 -5.96
C SER A 77 -8.09 2.67 -6.37
N LEU A 78 -7.44 1.71 -5.71
CA LEU A 78 -7.69 0.28 -5.89
C LEU A 78 -9.15 -0.08 -5.54
N LYS A 79 -9.66 0.39 -4.40
CA LYS A 79 -11.04 0.13 -3.99
C LYS A 79 -12.05 0.70 -5.00
N LEU A 80 -11.83 1.94 -5.47
CA LEU A 80 -12.68 2.57 -6.49
C LEU A 80 -12.62 1.81 -7.82
N TYR A 81 -11.44 1.34 -8.22
CA TYR A 81 -11.28 0.52 -9.43
C TYR A 81 -12.07 -0.79 -9.34
N LEU A 82 -11.93 -1.54 -8.24
CA LEU A 82 -12.64 -2.80 -8.02
C LEU A 82 -14.17 -2.61 -7.98
N ASN A 83 -14.65 -1.55 -7.31
CA ASN A 83 -16.07 -1.20 -7.32
C ASN A 83 -16.54 -0.83 -8.74
N THR A 84 -15.73 -0.10 -9.50
CA THR A 84 -16.06 0.27 -10.89
C THR A 84 -16.13 -0.97 -11.78
N LEU A 85 -15.24 -1.94 -11.59
CA LEU A 85 -15.33 -3.23 -12.27
C LEU A 85 -16.65 -3.92 -11.97
N ALA A 86 -17.03 -4.03 -10.69
CA ALA A 86 -18.30 -4.65 -10.30
C ALA A 86 -19.51 -3.93 -10.88
N ASP A 87 -19.61 -2.62 -10.68
CA ASP A 87 -20.83 -1.85 -10.93
C ASP A 87 -21.01 -1.45 -12.40
N ARG A 88 -19.90 -1.15 -13.10
CA ARG A 88 -19.93 -0.44 -14.39
C ARG A 88 -19.30 -1.19 -15.56
N VAL A 89 -18.39 -2.12 -15.30
CA VAL A 89 -17.69 -2.87 -16.37
C VAL A 89 -18.26 -4.29 -16.50
N ILE A 90 -18.14 -5.09 -15.45
CA ILE A 90 -18.53 -6.50 -15.43
C ILE A 90 -20.02 -6.64 -15.10
N GLY A 91 -20.52 -5.91 -14.10
CA GLY A 91 -21.92 -5.95 -13.68
C GLY A 91 -22.24 -7.15 -12.80
N PHE A 92 -21.51 -7.31 -11.68
CA PHE A 92 -21.76 -8.33 -10.67
C PHE A 92 -21.96 -7.72 -9.29
N SER A 93 -22.57 -8.48 -8.38
CA SER A 93 -22.80 -8.09 -6.98
C SER A 93 -22.51 -9.26 -6.06
N PHE A 94 -22.19 -8.96 -4.80
CA PHE A 94 -22.05 -9.99 -3.76
C PHE A 94 -23.41 -10.29 -3.15
N ASP A 95 -23.83 -11.55 -3.13
CA ASP A 95 -25.13 -11.97 -2.57
C ASP A 95 -25.23 -11.70 -1.06
N ASN A 96 -24.15 -11.98 -0.34
CA ASN A 96 -24.01 -11.64 1.07
C ASN A 96 -22.75 -10.79 1.30
N PRO A 97 -22.83 -9.45 1.15
CA PRO A 97 -21.69 -8.57 1.31
C PRO A 97 -21.02 -8.70 2.68
N LYS A 98 -21.81 -8.87 3.76
CA LYS A 98 -21.25 -8.97 5.12
C LYS A 98 -20.31 -10.16 5.26
N ASP A 99 -20.67 -11.30 4.69
CA ASP A 99 -19.81 -12.48 4.74
C ASP A 99 -18.64 -12.39 3.75
N ALA A 100 -18.91 -11.93 2.52
CA ALA A 100 -17.88 -11.75 1.50
C ALA A 100 -16.74 -10.84 1.98
N PHE A 101 -17.09 -9.71 2.61
CA PHE A 101 -16.13 -8.71 3.09
C PHE A 101 -15.55 -9.00 4.47
N ARG A 102 -15.89 -10.13 5.11
CA ARG A 102 -15.43 -10.48 6.46
C ARG A 102 -13.89 -10.54 6.58
N LYS A 103 -13.21 -10.93 5.51
CA LYS A 103 -11.74 -10.99 5.44
C LYS A 103 -11.10 -9.74 4.83
N GLY A 104 -11.89 -8.71 4.53
CA GLY A 104 -11.47 -7.52 3.80
C GLY A 104 -11.91 -7.53 2.33
N PHE A 105 -11.85 -6.37 1.68
CA PHE A 105 -12.34 -6.23 0.31
C PHE A 105 -11.41 -6.86 -0.73
N VAL A 106 -10.09 -6.85 -0.50
CA VAL A 106 -9.15 -7.45 -1.44
C VAL A 106 -9.44 -8.96 -1.61
N PRO A 107 -9.46 -9.78 -0.54
CA PRO A 107 -9.83 -11.19 -0.68
C PRO A 107 -11.22 -11.43 -1.30
N ALA A 108 -12.21 -10.58 -0.96
CA ALA A 108 -13.55 -10.68 -1.52
C ALA A 108 -13.57 -10.51 -3.04
N TYR A 109 -12.89 -9.48 -3.54
CA TYR A 109 -12.79 -9.21 -4.97
C TYR A 109 -11.94 -10.25 -5.70
N PHE A 110 -10.82 -10.72 -5.13
CA PHE A 110 -10.03 -11.81 -5.72
C PHE A 110 -10.83 -13.11 -5.83
N ALA A 111 -11.68 -13.42 -4.85
CA ALA A 111 -12.57 -14.59 -4.92
C ALA A 111 -13.59 -14.45 -6.05
N ALA A 112 -14.32 -13.32 -6.10
CA ALA A 112 -15.33 -13.09 -7.13
C ALA A 112 -14.73 -13.03 -8.54
N LEU A 113 -13.63 -12.29 -8.72
CA LEU A 113 -12.95 -12.19 -10.01
C LEU A 113 -12.30 -13.52 -10.42
N GLY A 114 -11.86 -14.35 -9.47
CA GLY A 114 -11.35 -15.69 -9.77
C GLY A 114 -12.39 -16.56 -10.47
N GLU A 115 -13.62 -16.53 -9.97
CA GLU A 115 -14.75 -17.22 -10.59
C GLU A 115 -15.11 -16.61 -11.95
N ILE A 116 -15.29 -15.29 -12.00
CA ILE A 116 -15.73 -14.56 -13.21
C ILE A 116 -14.73 -14.69 -14.36
N LEU A 117 -13.43 -14.62 -14.05
CA LEU A 117 -12.35 -14.69 -15.03
C LEU A 117 -11.84 -16.13 -15.26
N ALA A 118 -12.46 -17.12 -14.60
CA ALA A 118 -12.07 -18.53 -14.66
C ALA A 118 -10.56 -18.73 -14.48
N THR A 119 -10.04 -18.27 -13.34
CA THR A 119 -8.61 -18.25 -13.01
C THR A 119 -8.40 -18.65 -11.55
N ASP A 120 -7.33 -19.39 -11.31
CA ASP A 120 -6.80 -19.70 -9.98
C ASP A 120 -5.71 -18.71 -9.53
N TRP A 121 -5.47 -17.67 -10.36
CA TRP A 121 -4.45 -16.64 -10.20
C TRP A 121 -3.00 -17.10 -10.38
N SER A 122 -2.75 -18.37 -10.74
CA SER A 122 -1.39 -18.90 -10.93
C SER A 122 -0.66 -18.27 -12.12
N ASP A 123 -1.41 -17.78 -13.11
CA ASP A 123 -0.92 -17.07 -14.30
C ASP A 123 -0.92 -15.54 -14.14
N CYS A 124 -1.25 -15.05 -12.94
CA CYS A 124 -1.17 -13.64 -12.61
C CYS A 124 0.22 -13.31 -12.05
N PRO A 125 1.00 -12.42 -12.69
CA PRO A 125 2.35 -12.10 -12.23
C PRO A 125 2.36 -11.18 -10.99
N VAL A 126 1.19 -10.74 -10.53
CA VAL A 126 1.05 -9.76 -9.45
C VAL A 126 1.26 -10.40 -8.09
N ASP A 127 2.00 -9.72 -7.21
CA ASP A 127 2.08 -10.07 -5.80
C ASP A 127 0.76 -9.71 -5.09
N ARG A 128 -0.13 -10.70 -5.02
CA ARG A 128 -1.41 -10.57 -4.31
C ARG A 128 -1.24 -10.27 -2.82
N GLY A 129 -0.14 -10.71 -2.22
CA GLY A 129 0.21 -10.42 -0.84
C GLY A 129 0.49 -8.93 -0.66
N LEU A 130 1.23 -8.32 -1.58
CA LEU A 130 1.47 -6.87 -1.58
C LEU A 130 0.17 -6.07 -1.81
N ILE A 131 -0.69 -6.48 -2.75
CA ILE A 131 -1.99 -5.82 -2.96
C ILE A 131 -2.82 -5.79 -1.67
N GLU A 132 -2.82 -6.88 -0.91
CA GLU A 132 -3.50 -6.92 0.38
C GLU A 132 -2.81 -6.04 1.43
N GLN A 133 -1.47 -6.07 1.51
CA GLN A 133 -0.70 -5.27 2.45
C GLN A 133 -0.91 -3.76 2.26
N ILE A 134 -1.05 -3.26 1.02
CA ILE A 134 -1.38 -1.84 0.74
C ILE A 134 -2.59 -1.39 1.56
N VAL A 135 -3.64 -2.22 1.58
CA VAL A 135 -4.89 -1.92 2.27
C VAL A 135 -4.76 -2.07 3.78
N LEU A 136 -4.08 -3.13 4.22
CA LEU A 136 -3.94 -3.40 5.64
C LEU A 136 -3.07 -2.34 6.33
N VAL A 137 -1.95 -1.96 5.71
CA VAL A 137 -1.08 -0.89 6.20
C VAL A 137 -1.83 0.45 6.25
N ARG A 138 -2.57 0.78 5.19
CA ARG A 138 -3.41 1.99 5.15
C ARG A 138 -4.42 2.01 6.30
N ASN A 139 -5.13 0.91 6.55
CA ASN A 139 -6.10 0.84 7.64
C ASN A 139 -5.41 1.04 9.00
N HIS A 140 -4.20 0.53 9.16
CA HIS A 140 -3.45 0.69 10.40
C HIS A 140 -2.96 2.14 10.61
N GLY A 141 -2.46 2.79 9.56
CA GLY A 141 -1.99 4.17 9.61
C GLY A 141 -3.06 5.21 9.96
N GLN A 142 -4.35 4.86 9.88
CA GLN A 142 -5.45 5.73 10.29
C GLN A 142 -5.67 5.76 11.81
N HIS A 143 -4.99 4.90 12.56
CA HIS A 143 -5.08 4.80 14.01
C HIS A 143 -3.77 5.27 14.63
N GLY A 144 -3.65 6.60 14.85
CA GLY A 144 -2.56 7.14 15.66
C GLY A 144 -2.59 6.52 17.05
N VAL A 145 -1.49 5.90 17.48
CA VAL A 145 -1.43 5.16 18.75
C VAL A 145 -1.08 6.09 19.92
N HIS A 146 -0.19 7.05 19.70
CA HIS A 146 0.26 7.99 20.71
C HIS A 146 0.42 9.41 20.13
N LEU A 147 0.06 10.43 20.91
CA LEU A 147 0.25 11.84 20.53
C LEU A 147 1.73 12.21 20.31
N THR A 148 2.64 11.46 20.92
CA THR A 148 4.08 11.74 20.96
C THR A 148 4.84 11.20 19.74
N THR A 149 4.17 10.49 18.83
CA THR A 149 4.82 9.96 17.63
C THR A 149 3.89 10.02 16.42
N PHE A 150 4.48 10.26 15.26
CA PHE A 150 3.81 10.16 13.97
C PHE A 150 4.07 8.81 13.27
N SER A 151 4.97 7.99 13.84
CA SER A 151 5.31 6.69 13.28
C SER A 151 4.18 5.68 13.48
N VAL A 152 4.01 4.83 12.48
CA VAL A 152 3.01 3.75 12.48
C VAL A 152 3.77 2.43 12.60
N THR A 153 3.46 1.61 13.60
CA THR A 153 4.13 0.31 13.81
C THR A 153 3.32 -0.83 13.20
N LEU A 154 3.93 -1.99 12.98
CA LEU A 154 3.24 -3.17 12.50
C LEU A 154 2.40 -3.79 13.64
N HIS A 155 1.26 -4.38 13.32
CA HIS A 155 0.47 -5.15 14.28
C HIS A 155 0.87 -6.65 14.24
N ALA A 156 0.91 -7.36 15.37
CA ALA A 156 1.34 -8.76 15.42
C ALA A 156 0.55 -9.67 14.45
N LYS A 157 -0.77 -9.51 14.39
CA LYS A 157 -1.67 -10.18 13.43
C LYS A 157 -1.31 -9.97 11.95
N MET A 158 -0.69 -8.83 11.61
CA MET A 158 -0.20 -8.58 10.24
C MET A 158 0.97 -9.50 9.93
N LEU A 159 1.90 -9.65 10.89
CA LEU A 159 3.08 -10.51 10.76
C LEU A 159 2.71 -11.99 10.70
N GLU A 160 1.68 -12.41 11.45
CA GLU A 160 1.15 -13.79 11.35
C GLU A 160 0.64 -14.10 9.93
N LYS A 161 0.01 -13.12 9.27
CA LYS A 161 -0.57 -13.29 7.93
C LYS A 161 0.43 -13.03 6.81
N HIS A 162 1.35 -12.10 7.01
CA HIS A 162 2.42 -11.71 6.10
C HIS A 162 3.75 -11.74 6.86
N PRO A 163 4.40 -12.91 6.97
CA PRO A 163 5.67 -13.07 7.70
C PRO A 163 6.83 -12.26 7.12
N GLN A 164 6.69 -11.83 5.87
CA GLN A 164 7.61 -10.91 5.18
C GLN A 164 6.84 -9.63 4.82
N PRO A 165 6.67 -8.70 5.79
CA PRO A 165 5.98 -7.44 5.55
C PRO A 165 6.79 -6.56 4.59
N TYR A 166 6.15 -6.07 3.54
CA TYR A 166 6.80 -5.34 2.46
C TYR A 166 7.24 -3.92 2.85
N PHE A 167 6.45 -3.26 3.70
CA PHE A 167 6.70 -1.88 4.12
C PHE A 167 7.49 -1.79 5.44
N VAL A 168 8.30 -2.80 5.75
CA VAL A 168 9.16 -2.85 6.95
C VAL A 168 10.58 -3.14 6.49
N SER A 169 11.58 -2.50 7.10
CA SER A 169 12.98 -2.75 6.72
C SER A 169 13.46 -4.12 7.19
N GLU A 170 14.39 -4.71 6.44
CA GLU A 170 15.03 -5.99 6.83
C GLU A 170 15.75 -5.88 8.18
N GLU A 171 16.30 -4.70 8.49
CA GLU A 171 16.99 -4.42 9.75
C GLU A 171 16.03 -4.48 10.94
N GLU A 172 14.85 -3.84 10.85
CA GLU A 172 13.85 -3.89 11.90
C GLU A 172 13.25 -5.30 12.05
N LEU A 173 13.04 -6.01 10.93
CA LEU A 173 12.56 -7.39 10.97
C LEU A 173 13.61 -8.34 11.58
N SER A 174 14.88 -8.12 11.28
CA SER A 174 16.00 -8.87 11.88
C SER A 174 16.10 -8.59 13.38
N ALA A 175 15.93 -7.33 13.80
CA ALA A 175 15.93 -6.97 15.22
C ALA A 175 14.78 -7.62 16.00
N LEU A 176 13.61 -7.77 15.38
CA LEU A 176 12.46 -8.47 15.96
C LEU A 176 12.71 -9.98 16.15
N THR A 177 13.48 -10.58 15.24
CA THR A 177 13.74 -12.04 15.22
C THR A 177 15.04 -12.45 15.92
N ALA A 178 15.89 -11.48 16.28
CA ALA A 178 17.15 -11.68 16.98
C ALA A 178 16.93 -11.99 18.49
N GLY A 179 16.55 -13.24 18.77
CA GLY A 179 16.60 -13.88 20.10
C GLY A 179 15.53 -13.45 21.11
N ASP A 180 15.16 -14.37 22.01
CA ASP A 180 14.29 -14.04 23.14
C ASP A 180 15.04 -13.15 24.14
N GLY A 181 14.45 -12.00 24.48
CA GLY A 181 15.01 -11.09 25.49
C GLY A 181 15.81 -9.89 24.97
N SER A 182 15.86 -9.66 23.65
CA SER A 182 16.29 -8.35 23.13
C SER A 182 15.15 -7.32 23.29
N LEU A 183 15.48 -6.04 23.49
CA LEU A 183 14.47 -4.96 23.43
C LEU A 183 13.71 -4.95 22.08
N GLY A 184 14.34 -5.46 21.02
CA GLY A 184 13.75 -5.63 19.68
C GLY A 184 12.61 -6.64 19.63
N SER A 185 12.60 -7.69 20.47
CA SER A 185 11.46 -8.63 20.53
C SER A 185 10.21 -8.01 21.16
N PHE A 186 10.35 -6.90 21.88
CA PHE A 186 9.24 -6.19 22.53
C PHE A 186 8.71 -4.99 21.74
N LEU A 187 9.46 -4.53 20.73
CA LEU A 187 9.11 -3.38 19.90
C LEU A 187 8.63 -3.87 18.54
N MET A 188 7.40 -3.53 18.18
CA MET A 188 6.91 -3.81 16.84
C MET A 188 7.64 -2.93 15.81
N PRO A 189 8.03 -3.48 14.65
CA PRO A 189 8.74 -2.73 13.62
C PRO A 189 7.89 -1.58 13.07
N THR A 190 8.54 -0.56 12.53
CA THR A 190 7.90 0.62 11.98
C THR A 190 7.57 0.40 10.51
N ILE A 191 6.41 0.87 10.09
CA ILE A 191 6.02 0.88 8.69
C ILE A 191 6.69 2.07 8.02
N ARG A 192 7.50 1.81 7.00
CA ARG A 192 8.12 2.85 6.15
C ARG A 192 7.75 2.65 4.70
N VAL A 193 7.12 3.67 4.12
CA VAL A 193 6.77 3.72 2.70
C VAL A 193 7.85 4.52 1.97
N THR A 194 8.86 3.81 1.50
CA THR A 194 9.95 4.42 0.72
C THR A 194 9.50 4.78 -0.70
N ALA A 195 10.25 5.63 -1.39
CA ALA A 195 9.99 5.99 -2.77
C ALA A 195 9.91 4.76 -3.69
N ALA A 196 10.88 3.85 -3.55
CA ALA A 196 10.92 2.60 -4.31
C ALA A 196 9.77 1.66 -3.93
N GLY A 197 9.46 1.56 -2.64
CA GLY A 197 8.36 0.73 -2.15
C GLY A 197 7.00 1.20 -2.66
N LEU A 198 6.74 2.52 -2.65
CA LEU A 198 5.53 3.10 -3.23
C LEU A 198 5.47 2.87 -4.73
N GLN A 199 6.56 3.15 -5.45
CA GLN A 199 6.64 2.96 -6.90
C GLN A 199 6.27 1.53 -7.29
N HIS A 200 6.85 0.53 -6.61
CA HIS A 200 6.55 -0.88 -6.85
C HIS A 200 5.10 -1.23 -6.49
N ALA A 201 4.59 -0.78 -5.36
CA ALA A 201 3.18 -0.99 -4.98
C ALA A 201 2.20 -0.44 -6.03
N VAL A 202 2.51 0.72 -6.62
CA VAL A 202 1.72 1.29 -7.71
C VAL A 202 1.85 0.44 -8.99
N ASP A 203 3.05 -0.03 -9.32
CA ASP A 203 3.30 -0.89 -10.48
C ASP A 203 2.50 -2.20 -10.38
N GLU A 204 2.44 -2.82 -9.21
CA GLU A 204 1.63 -4.02 -8.94
C GLU A 204 0.12 -3.77 -9.12
N VAL A 205 -0.37 -2.62 -8.64
CA VAL A 205 -1.79 -2.24 -8.80
C VAL A 205 -2.13 -2.00 -10.28
N GLU A 206 -1.25 -1.33 -11.04
CA GLU A 206 -1.44 -1.13 -12.47
C GLU A 206 -1.33 -2.45 -13.25
N ALA A 207 -0.39 -3.33 -12.87
CA ALA A 207 -0.23 -4.65 -13.46
C ALA A 207 -1.47 -5.53 -13.25
N LEU A 208 -2.07 -5.50 -12.05
CA LEU A 208 -3.33 -6.17 -11.77
C LEU A 208 -4.44 -5.68 -12.69
N ALA A 209 -4.55 -4.36 -12.86
CA ALA A 209 -5.59 -3.79 -13.69
C ALA A 209 -5.43 -4.15 -15.17
N ASN A 210 -4.20 -4.09 -15.69
CA ASN A 210 -3.89 -4.54 -17.07
C ASN A 210 -4.22 -6.03 -17.25
N TRP A 211 -3.90 -6.85 -16.25
CA TRP A 211 -4.12 -8.30 -16.31
C TRP A 211 -5.62 -8.65 -16.33
N ILE A 212 -6.43 -7.93 -15.55
CA ILE A 212 -7.90 -8.07 -15.55
C ILE A 212 -8.48 -7.56 -16.87
N GLU A 213 -8.02 -6.40 -17.36
CA GLU A 213 -8.47 -5.80 -18.62
C GLU A 213 -8.27 -6.75 -19.81
N ALA A 214 -7.11 -7.42 -19.87
CA ALA A 214 -6.79 -8.41 -20.89
C ALA A 214 -7.69 -9.66 -20.86
N ARG A 215 -8.53 -9.83 -19.83
CA ARG A 215 -9.41 -11.00 -19.61
C ARG A 215 -10.89 -10.62 -19.54
N LEU A 216 -11.26 -9.40 -19.95
CA LEU A 216 -12.66 -8.96 -19.91
C LEU A 216 -13.57 -9.78 -20.85
N ASP A 217 -13.01 -10.43 -21.88
CA ASP A 217 -13.71 -11.40 -22.72
C ASP A 217 -14.31 -12.56 -21.90
N ARG A 218 -13.56 -13.06 -20.90
CA ARG A 218 -14.04 -14.11 -19.99
C ARG A 218 -15.18 -13.62 -19.11
N ALA A 219 -15.07 -12.38 -18.61
CA ALA A 219 -16.14 -11.75 -17.84
C ALA A 219 -17.42 -11.57 -18.69
N HIS A 220 -17.28 -11.22 -19.97
CA HIS A 220 -18.40 -11.16 -20.91
C HIS A 220 -19.06 -12.53 -21.10
N ALA A 221 -18.26 -13.59 -21.30
CA ALA A 221 -18.77 -14.95 -21.43
C ALA A 221 -19.50 -15.44 -20.17
N TRP A 222 -18.94 -15.17 -18.99
CA TRP A 222 -19.57 -15.47 -17.69
C TRP A 222 -20.93 -14.78 -17.58
N ARG A 223 -21.02 -13.50 -17.97
CA ARG A 223 -22.27 -12.72 -17.88
C ARG A 223 -23.37 -13.26 -18.80
N ILE A 224 -23.02 -13.75 -19.99
CA ILE A 224 -23.99 -14.38 -20.90
C ILE A 224 -24.56 -15.65 -20.26
N ARG A 225 -23.69 -16.48 -19.65
CA ARG A 225 -24.09 -17.73 -18.98
C ARG A 225 -25.04 -17.48 -17.82
N GLN A 226 -24.73 -16.49 -16.98
CA GLN A 226 -25.58 -16.07 -15.86
C GLN A 226 -26.97 -15.60 -16.30
N ARG A 227 -27.08 -14.96 -17.47
CA ARG A 227 -28.39 -14.56 -18.01
C ARG A 227 -29.20 -15.76 -18.49
N SER A 228 -28.57 -16.70 -19.21
CA SER A 228 -29.26 -17.90 -19.67
C SER A 228 -29.76 -18.78 -18.52
N GLU A 229 -28.99 -18.91 -17.44
CA GLU A 229 -29.38 -19.67 -16.24
C GLU A 229 -30.60 -19.03 -15.54
N ARG A 230 -30.62 -17.70 -15.43
CA ARG A 230 -31.77 -16.98 -14.86
C ARG A 230 -33.03 -17.07 -15.72
N GLU A 231 -32.88 -17.13 -17.04
CA GLU A 231 -34.00 -17.30 -17.97
C GLU A 231 -34.54 -18.74 -17.98
N SER A 232 -33.72 -19.75 -17.67
CA SER A 232 -34.17 -21.13 -17.53
C SER A 232 -34.84 -21.45 -16.19
N ASP A 233 -34.53 -20.68 -15.15
CA ASP A 233 -35.06 -20.85 -13.80
C ASP A 233 -36.36 -20.04 -13.54
N ALA A 234 -36.79 -19.20 -14.50
CA ALA A 234 -37.96 -18.33 -14.42
C ALA A 234 -39.16 -18.89 -15.20
#